data_AF-A0A6A3NLI2-F1
#
_entry.id   AF-A0A6A3NLI2-F1
#
_cell.length_a   1.000
_cell.length_b   1.000
_cell.length_c   1.000
_cell.angle_alpha   90.00
_cell.angle_beta   90.00
_cell.angle_gamma   90.00
#
_symmetry.space_group_name_H-M   'P 1'
#
loop_
_entity.id
_entity.type
_entity.pdbx_description
1 polymer ?
#
loop_
_entity_poly.entity_id
_entity_poly.type
_entity_poly.pdbx_seq_one_letter_code
_entity_poly.pdbx_strand_id
1 'polypeptide(L)'
;MPKDRFAENPYPDLEVSTEERHQLIDLVNGFVEEHFQTYEDFVRVDNRRVNERRWKHFKSKDDLHVYEDRRSSDSGKSMESWNPEISQDNAVPSKKDTPVMLRFGTAVGHLDDLMFGVVNPTLDIMRIKASG
;
A
#
# COMPACT_ATOMS: atom_id res chain seq x y z
N MET A 1 18.69 -10.30 31.79
CA MET A 1 18.94 -11.11 30.58
C MET A 1 17.61 -11.66 30.05
N PRO A 2 16.96 -10.98 29.10
CA PRO A 2 16.05 -11.67 28.18
C PRO A 2 15.99 -11.00 26.77
N LYS A 3 17.13 -10.63 26.17
CA LYS A 3 17.15 -9.88 24.89
C LYS A 3 17.27 -10.73 23.62
N ASP A 4 17.70 -12.00 23.73
CA ASP A 4 17.95 -12.84 22.54
C ASP A 4 16.77 -13.72 22.11
N ARG A 5 15.72 -13.86 22.94
CA ARG A 5 14.66 -14.85 22.68
C ARG A 5 13.74 -14.52 21.50
N PHE A 6 13.80 -13.29 20.99
CA PHE A 6 12.99 -12.82 19.85
C PHE A 6 13.83 -12.47 18.61
N ALA A 7 15.15 -12.71 18.64
CA ALA A 7 16.07 -12.30 17.59
C ALA A 7 16.28 -13.36 16.51
N GLU A 8 16.05 -14.64 16.82
CA GLU A 8 16.23 -15.74 15.87
C GLU A 8 15.08 -15.78 14.86
N ASN A 9 15.41 -15.48 13.61
CA ASN A 9 14.52 -15.66 12.48
C ASN A 9 14.23 -17.17 12.33
N PRO A 10 12.97 -17.64 12.45
CA PRO A 10 12.65 -19.06 12.32
C PRO A 10 12.79 -19.58 10.87
N TYR A 11 13.01 -18.66 9.92
CA TYR A 11 13.24 -18.97 8.52
C TYR A 11 14.73 -18.90 8.17
N PRO A 12 15.20 -19.71 7.22
CA PRO A 12 16.54 -19.55 6.65
C PRO A 12 16.75 -18.13 6.12
N ASP A 13 18.02 -17.70 6.08
CA ASP A 13 18.37 -16.44 5.46
C ASP A 13 17.95 -16.42 4.00
N LEU A 14 17.35 -15.31 3.57
CA LEU A 14 16.88 -15.15 2.20
C LEU A 14 18.07 -14.96 1.27
N GLU A 15 18.39 -15.99 0.50
CA GLU A 15 19.39 -15.92 -0.56
C GLU A 15 18.72 -15.46 -1.86
N VAL A 16 19.01 -14.23 -2.28
CA VAL A 16 18.57 -13.70 -3.58
C VAL A 16 19.78 -13.66 -4.51
N SER A 17 19.68 -14.29 -5.67
CA SER A 17 20.76 -14.24 -6.66
C SER A 17 20.96 -12.82 -7.18
N THR A 18 22.15 -12.54 -7.73
CA THR A 18 22.42 -11.23 -8.33
C THR A 18 21.43 -10.92 -9.46
N GLU A 19 21.05 -11.93 -10.26
CA GLU A 19 20.08 -11.78 -11.36
C GLU A 19 18.69 -11.41 -10.84
N GLU A 20 18.16 -12.16 -9.87
CA GLU A 20 16.85 -11.87 -9.27
C GLU A 20 16.82 -10.48 -8.62
N ARG A 21 17.93 -10.08 -7.98
CA ARG A 21 18.05 -8.73 -7.42
C ARG A 21 17.92 -7.65 -8.49
N HIS A 22 18.57 -7.82 -9.65
CA HIS A 22 18.45 -6.86 -10.75
C HIS A 22 17.01 -6.83 -11.28
N GLN A 23 16.38 -7.98 -11.48
CA GLN A 23 14.99 -8.06 -11.93
C GLN A 23 14.01 -7.37 -10.98
N LEU A 24 14.20 -7.53 -9.66
CA LEU A 24 13.40 -6.84 -8.65
C LEU A 24 13.62 -5.32 -8.68
N ILE A 25 14.86 -4.86 -8.87
CA ILE A 25 15.17 -3.44 -8.99
C ILE A 25 14.53 -2.86 -10.25
N ASP A 26 14.64 -3.52 -11.40
CA ASP A 26 14.05 -3.08 -12.65
C ASP A 26 12.53 -3.02 -12.58
N LEU A 27 11.92 -4.01 -11.92
CA LEU A 27 10.48 -4.02 -11.64
C LEU A 27 10.06 -2.82 -10.80
N VAL A 28 10.79 -2.53 -9.71
CA VAL A 28 10.51 -1.36 -8.85
C VAL A 28 10.69 -0.06 -9.62
N ASN A 29 11.75 0.06 -10.43
CA ASN A 29 12.00 1.24 -11.26
C ASN A 29 10.84 1.49 -12.22
N GLY A 30 10.34 0.43 -12.88
CA GLY A 30 9.18 0.54 -13.77
C GLY A 30 7.93 1.04 -13.05
N PHE A 31 7.65 0.53 -11.84
CA PHE A 31 6.53 1.03 -11.04
C PHE A 31 6.71 2.49 -10.62
N VAL A 32 7.92 2.87 -10.19
CA VAL A 32 8.21 4.25 -9.78
C VAL A 32 8.01 5.20 -10.95
N GLU A 33 8.53 4.85 -12.14
CA GLU A 33 8.39 5.67 -13.34
C GLU A 33 6.93 5.83 -13.76
N GLU A 34 6.15 4.74 -13.80
CA GLU A 34 4.72 4.76 -14.12
C GLU A 34 3.92 5.63 -13.14
N HIS A 35 4.15 5.45 -11.84
CA HIS A 35 3.46 6.21 -10.80
C HIS A 35 3.87 7.67 -10.77
N PHE A 36 5.14 7.96 -11.08
CA PHE A 36 5.63 9.34 -11.15
C PHE A 36 4.98 10.08 -12.31
N GLN A 37 4.90 9.47 -13.50
CA GLN A 37 4.19 10.05 -14.64
C GLN A 37 2.71 10.30 -14.31
N THR A 38 2.04 9.32 -13.70
CA THR A 38 0.64 9.46 -13.27
C THR A 38 0.45 10.64 -12.30
N TYR A 39 1.38 10.80 -11.35
CA TYR A 39 1.37 11.92 -10.41
C TYR A 39 1.63 13.26 -11.11
N GLU A 40 2.57 13.32 -12.04
CA GLU A 40 2.84 14.55 -12.81
C GLU A 40 1.61 14.97 -13.63
N ASP A 41 0.95 14.04 -14.30
CA ASP A 41 -0.28 14.31 -15.04
C ASP A 41 -1.38 14.81 -14.12
N PHE A 42 -1.55 14.18 -12.95
CA PHE A 42 -2.51 14.63 -11.95
C PHE A 42 -2.25 16.06 -11.46
N VAL A 43 -0.97 16.43 -11.27
CA VAL A 43 -0.60 17.77 -10.82
C VAL A 43 -0.70 18.81 -11.94
N ARG A 44 -0.20 18.50 -13.15
CA ARG A 44 -0.04 19.46 -14.25
C ARG A 44 -1.26 19.54 -15.16
N VAL A 45 -1.88 18.41 -15.48
CA VAL A 45 -3.01 18.31 -16.43
C VAL A 45 -4.33 18.42 -15.68
N ASP A 46 -4.52 17.60 -14.65
CA ASP A 46 -5.78 17.55 -13.89
C ASP A 46 -5.89 18.67 -12.84
N ASN A 47 -4.83 19.48 -12.66
CA ASN A 47 -4.76 20.54 -11.66
C ASN A 47 -5.14 20.06 -10.24
N ARG A 48 -4.68 18.87 -9.88
CA ARG A 48 -4.97 18.19 -8.60
C ARG A 48 -6.46 17.90 -8.36
N ARG A 49 -7.26 17.82 -9.42
CA ARG A 49 -8.69 17.50 -9.33
C ARG A 49 -8.92 16.03 -9.62
N VAL A 50 -9.57 15.34 -8.69
CA VAL A 50 -9.91 13.93 -8.87
C VAL A 50 -11.04 13.79 -9.90
N ASN A 51 -10.85 12.91 -10.87
CA ASN A 51 -11.89 12.59 -11.85
C ASN A 51 -13.01 11.75 -11.19
N GLU A 52 -14.10 12.40 -10.80
CA GLU A 52 -15.26 11.77 -10.13
C GLU A 52 -15.98 10.72 -11.00
N ARG A 53 -15.76 10.69 -12.32
CA ARG A 53 -16.33 9.63 -13.19
C ARG A 53 -15.64 8.29 -12.96
N ARG A 54 -14.34 8.31 -12.60
CA ARG A 54 -13.55 7.11 -12.29
C ARG A 54 -13.54 6.84 -10.79
N TRP A 55 -13.41 7.88 -9.99
CA TRP A 55 -13.20 7.79 -8.55
C TRP A 55 -14.50 8.10 -7.81
N LYS A 56 -14.99 7.14 -7.01
CA LYS A 56 -16.09 7.35 -6.08
C LYS A 56 -15.52 7.85 -4.77
N HIS A 57 -16.01 8.98 -4.28
CA HIS A 57 -15.63 9.46 -2.95
C HIS A 57 -16.10 8.47 -1.88
N PHE A 58 -15.19 8.08 -1.00
CA PHE A 58 -15.45 7.10 0.07
C PHE A 58 -15.51 7.78 1.44
N LYS A 59 -14.48 8.56 1.79
CA LYS A 59 -14.39 9.23 3.09
C LYS A 59 -13.52 10.47 3.00
N SER A 60 -13.78 11.43 3.88
CA SER A 60 -12.85 12.52 4.15
C SER A 60 -12.67 12.73 5.63
N LYS A 61 -11.46 13.08 6.02
CA LYS A 61 -11.11 13.50 7.37
C LYS A 61 -10.07 14.62 7.25
N ASP A 62 -10.36 15.76 7.86
CA ASP A 62 -9.53 16.96 7.74
C ASP A 62 -9.29 17.29 6.25
N ASP A 63 -8.04 17.52 5.83
CA ASP A 63 -7.67 17.76 4.43
C ASP A 63 -7.40 16.46 3.64
N LEU A 64 -7.61 15.29 4.25
CA LEU A 64 -7.38 14.00 3.60
C LEU A 64 -8.68 13.43 3.02
N HIS A 65 -8.68 13.23 1.71
CA HIS A 65 -9.78 12.65 0.95
C HIS A 65 -9.41 11.27 0.42
N VAL A 66 -10.31 10.31 0.56
CA VAL A 66 -10.16 8.93 0.11
C VAL A 66 -11.23 8.62 -0.93
N TYR A 67 -10.78 8.11 -2.06
CA TYR A 67 -11.61 7.70 -3.18
C TYR A 67 -11.33 6.24 -3.55
N GLU A 68 -12.34 5.59 -4.10
CA GLU A 68 -12.30 4.20 -4.56
C GLU A 68 -12.51 4.17 -6.09
N ASP A 69 -11.75 3.35 -6.80
CA ASP A 69 -11.91 3.21 -8.25
C ASP A 69 -13.22 2.46 -8.55
N ARG A 70 -14.14 3.12 -9.28
CA ARG A 70 -15.43 2.54 -9.66
C ARG A 70 -15.27 1.28 -10.51
N ARG A 71 -14.17 1.15 -11.27
CA ARG A 71 -13.87 -0.05 -12.07
C ARG A 71 -13.57 -1.27 -11.20
N SER A 72 -13.12 -1.06 -9.96
CA SER A 72 -12.85 -2.12 -9.00
C SER A 72 -14.09 -2.55 -8.23
N SER A 73 -15.13 -1.71 -8.16
CA SER A 73 -16.39 -1.99 -7.46
C SER A 73 -17.41 -2.75 -8.31
N ASP A 74 -17.25 -2.78 -9.64
CA ASP A 74 -18.17 -3.46 -10.57
C ASP A 74 -18.08 -5.00 -10.50
N SER A 75 -17.16 -5.52 -9.68
CA SER A 75 -17.05 -6.95 -9.33
C SER A 75 -18.03 -7.39 -8.23
N GLY A 76 -18.98 -6.54 -7.83
CA GLY A 76 -20.11 -6.94 -6.97
C GLY A 76 -19.81 -7.02 -5.47
N LYS A 77 -18.61 -6.63 -5.03
CA LYS A 77 -18.27 -6.49 -3.62
C LYS A 77 -17.80 -5.06 -3.35
N SER A 78 -18.78 -4.16 -3.18
CA SER A 78 -18.55 -2.96 -2.38
C SER A 78 -17.94 -3.41 -1.05
N MET A 79 -17.01 -2.64 -0.48
CA MET A 79 -16.39 -2.90 0.82
C MET A 79 -17.47 -2.99 1.91
N GLU A 80 -18.17 -4.11 1.99
CA GLU A 80 -18.94 -4.52 3.16
C GLU A 80 -17.92 -4.69 4.26
N SER A 81 -18.19 -4.02 5.38
CA SER A 81 -17.43 -4.06 6.63
C SER A 81 -16.68 -5.38 6.76
N TRP A 82 -15.34 -5.32 6.76
CA TRP A 82 -14.49 -6.49 6.98
C TRP A 82 -15.02 -7.28 8.17
N ASN A 83 -15.71 -8.40 7.90
CA ASN A 83 -16.27 -9.28 8.92
C ASN A 83 -15.38 -10.51 8.99
N PRO A 84 -14.55 -10.65 10.04
CA PRO A 84 -13.54 -11.71 10.11
C PRO A 84 -14.12 -13.12 10.25
N GLU A 85 -15.45 -13.26 10.38
CA GLU A 85 -16.13 -14.54 10.55
C GLU A 85 -16.48 -15.28 9.24
N ILE A 86 -16.37 -14.63 8.05
CA ILE A 86 -16.84 -15.22 6.78
C ILE A 86 -15.71 -15.65 5.83
N SER A 87 -14.44 -15.36 6.15
CA SER A 87 -13.30 -15.82 5.33
C SER A 87 -12.90 -17.25 5.69
N GLN A 88 -13.81 -18.20 5.47
CA GLN A 88 -13.56 -19.63 5.56
C GLN A 88 -13.80 -20.27 4.18
N ASP A 89 -13.02 -19.86 3.18
CA ASP A 89 -12.82 -20.66 1.98
C ASP A 89 -11.41 -20.37 1.43
N ASN A 90 -10.70 -21.42 1.03
CA ASN A 90 -9.31 -21.43 0.56
C ASN A 90 -9.20 -20.85 -0.88
N ALA A 91 -9.94 -19.80 -1.19
CA ALA A 91 -9.83 -19.09 -2.45
C ALA A 91 -8.67 -18.09 -2.36
N VAL A 92 -7.62 -18.33 -3.14
CA VAL A 92 -6.55 -17.34 -3.39
C VAL A 92 -7.22 -16.06 -3.90
N PRO A 93 -7.09 -14.91 -3.21
CA PRO A 93 -7.72 -13.67 -3.65
C PRO A 93 -7.24 -13.37 -5.07
N SER A 94 -8.16 -13.35 -6.03
CA SER A 94 -7.80 -12.93 -7.38
C SER A 94 -7.55 -11.43 -7.34
N LYS A 95 -6.66 -10.88 -8.18
CA LYS A 95 -6.36 -9.43 -8.24
C LYS A 95 -7.61 -8.52 -8.32
N LYS A 96 -8.77 -9.10 -8.68
CA LYS A 96 -10.09 -8.47 -8.78
C LYS A 96 -10.79 -8.19 -7.44
N ASP A 97 -10.30 -8.75 -6.33
CA ASP A 97 -10.97 -8.65 -5.02
C ASP A 97 -10.44 -7.51 -4.14
N THR A 98 -9.33 -6.86 -4.53
CA THR A 98 -8.75 -5.74 -3.78
C THR A 98 -9.15 -4.39 -4.38
N PRO A 99 -9.90 -3.55 -3.66
CA PRO A 99 -10.29 -2.24 -4.15
C PRO A 99 -9.06 -1.33 -4.33
N VAL A 100 -8.96 -0.69 -5.49
CA VAL A 100 -7.95 0.36 -5.72
C VAL A 100 -8.42 1.65 -5.07
N MET A 101 -7.60 2.20 -4.17
CA MET A 101 -7.89 3.46 -3.47
C MET A 101 -6.94 4.57 -3.89
N LEU A 102 -7.47 5.77 -4.10
CA LEU A 102 -6.72 7.01 -4.24
C LEU A 102 -6.90 7.84 -2.97
N ARG A 103 -5.79 8.32 -2.40
CA ARG A 103 -5.81 9.23 -1.26
C ARG A 103 -5.13 10.54 -1.67
N PHE A 104 -5.74 11.66 -1.36
CA PHE A 104 -5.23 12.98 -1.69
C PHE A 104 -5.50 13.96 -0.56
N GLY A 105 -4.51 14.75 -0.17
CA GLY A 105 -4.62 15.71 0.91
C GLY A 105 -3.29 16.13 1.51
N THR A 106 -3.35 16.95 2.56
CA THR A 106 -2.20 17.31 3.40
C THR A 106 -2.28 16.63 4.77
N ALA A 107 -1.11 16.45 5.38
CA ALA A 107 -0.96 15.93 6.74
C ALA A 107 -0.01 16.84 7.53
N VAL A 108 -0.31 17.03 8.82
CA VAL A 108 0.54 17.82 9.74
C VAL A 108 1.59 16.92 10.36
N GLY A 109 2.86 17.28 10.25
CA GLY A 109 3.97 16.56 10.86
C GLY A 109 5.25 16.61 10.04
N HIS A 110 6.27 15.86 10.46
CA HIS A 110 7.49 15.67 9.69
C HIS A 110 7.35 14.50 8.72
N LEU A 111 8.02 14.59 7.58
CA LEU A 111 8.08 13.51 6.60
C LEU A 111 8.66 12.22 7.23
N ASP A 112 9.64 12.36 8.12
CA ASP A 112 10.28 11.21 8.77
C ASP A 112 9.29 10.41 9.63
N ASP A 113 8.35 11.07 10.31
CA ASP A 113 7.30 10.41 11.09
C ASP A 113 6.34 9.63 10.18
N LEU A 114 5.97 10.22 9.03
CA LEU A 114 5.15 9.55 8.02
C LEU A 114 5.88 8.34 7.44
N MET A 115 7.16 8.51 7.07
CA MET A 115 7.97 7.45 6.49
C MET A 115 8.22 6.34 7.51
N PHE A 116 8.38 6.66 8.80
CA PHE A 116 8.42 5.64 9.84
C PHE A 116 7.13 4.83 9.88
N GLY A 117 5.95 5.39 9.61
CA GLY A 117 4.72 4.60 9.46
C GLY A 117 4.73 3.70 8.22
N VAL A 118 5.19 4.22 7.08
CA VAL A 118 5.00 3.61 5.76
C VAL A 118 6.08 2.61 5.37
N VAL A 119 7.36 2.92 5.58
CA VAL A 119 8.47 2.10 5.06
C VAL A 119 9.08 1.19 6.12
N ASN A 120 9.47 -0.02 5.73
CA ASN A 120 10.18 -0.98 6.58
C ASN A 120 11.56 -1.26 5.98
N PRO A 121 12.53 -0.32 6.10
CA PRO A 121 13.82 -0.47 5.44
C PRO A 121 14.71 -1.54 6.10
N THR A 122 14.44 -1.88 7.36
CA THR A 122 15.19 -2.88 8.12
C THR A 122 14.25 -3.85 8.84
N LEU A 123 14.77 -5.05 9.11
CA LEU A 123 14.07 -6.06 9.92
C LEU A 123 13.75 -5.55 11.33
N ASP A 124 14.64 -4.74 11.92
CA ASP A 124 14.41 -4.17 13.25
C ASP A 124 13.20 -3.23 13.27
N ILE A 125 13.09 -2.34 12.27
CA ILE A 125 11.94 -1.44 12.15
C ILE A 125 10.65 -2.24 11.92
N MET A 126 10.69 -3.26 11.07
CA MET A 126 9.54 -4.14 10.84
C MET A 126 9.09 -4.83 12.14
N ARG A 127 10.03 -5.37 12.92
CA ARG A 127 9.76 -6.03 14.20
C ARG A 127 9.14 -5.07 15.22
N ILE A 128 9.67 -3.84 15.30
CA ILE A 128 9.14 -2.81 16.18
C ILE A 128 7.67 -2.53 15.85
N LYS A 129 7.33 -2.36 14.57
CA LYS A 129 5.94 -2.10 14.14
C LYS A 129 5.00 -3.29 14.36
N ALA A 130 5.49 -4.52 14.19
CA ALA A 130 4.68 -5.73 14.37
C ALA A 130 4.41 -6.06 15.85
N SER A 131 5.20 -5.49 16.77
CA SER A 131 5.04 -5.71 18.22
C SER A 131 4.02 -4.79 18.90
N GLY A 132 3.41 -3.87 18.15
CA GLY A 132 2.44 -2.87 18.61
C GLY A 132 0.98 -3.27 18.43
#